data_AF-A0A7Z9RX86-F1
#
_entry.id   AF-A0A7Z9RX86-F1
#
_cell.length_a   1.000
_cell.length_b   1.000
_cell.length_c   1.000
_cell.angle_alpha   90.00
_cell.angle_beta   90.00
_cell.angle_gamma   90.00
#
_symmetry.space_group_name_H-M   'P 1'
#
loop_
_entity.id
_entity.type
_entity.pdbx_description
1 polymer ?
#
loop_
_entity_poly.entity_id
_entity_poly.type
_entity_poly.pdbx_seq_one_letter_code
_entity_poly.pdbx_strand_id
1 'polypeptide(L)'
;MIRSMIMLSILIWTQGTLSAQGLPLPTTLADWAQPGTQPNTIIEPIIAGSACNLCHSSFNNAPVDRWRTTIMAQAGRDPLFHACMAIAEQDATASGDLCLRCH
;
A
#
# COMPACT_ATOMS: atom_id res chain seq x y z
N MET A 1 38.19 30.66 -41.84
CA MET A 1 38.77 30.46 -40.48
C MET A 1 37.84 31.05 -39.43
N ILE A 2 36.65 30.47 -39.24
CA ILE A 2 35.71 30.88 -38.18
C ILE A 2 35.39 29.61 -37.39
N ARG A 3 35.96 29.56 -36.19
CA ARG A 3 35.85 28.47 -35.21
C ARG A 3 34.40 28.36 -34.73
N SER A 4 33.63 27.43 -35.29
CA SER A 4 32.40 26.95 -34.66
C SER A 4 32.77 26.04 -33.48
N MET A 5 33.21 26.64 -32.38
CA MET A 5 33.21 26.00 -31.06
C MET A 5 31.81 26.18 -30.48
N ILE A 6 30.89 25.32 -30.91
CA ILE A 6 29.63 25.12 -30.21
C ILE A 6 30.01 24.52 -28.85
N MET A 7 29.96 25.35 -27.80
CA MET A 7 30.06 24.92 -26.41
C MET A 7 29.00 23.85 -26.18
N LEU A 8 29.44 22.60 -26.12
CA LEU A 8 28.68 21.51 -25.54
C LEU A 8 28.60 21.79 -24.03
N SER A 9 27.60 22.59 -23.66
CA SER A 9 27.25 22.87 -22.28
C SER A 9 26.84 21.55 -21.63
N ILE A 10 27.81 20.90 -20.99
CA ILE A 10 27.58 19.84 -20.03
C ILE A 10 26.64 20.46 -18.99
N LEU A 11 25.36 20.08 -19.04
CA LEU A 11 24.47 20.24 -17.90
C LEU A 11 25.09 19.42 -16.79
N ILE A 12 25.93 20.06 -15.98
CA ILE A 12 26.29 19.57 -14.66
C ILE A 12 24.99 19.69 -13.88
N TRP A 13 24.22 18.59 -13.87
CA TRP A 13 23.23 18.36 -12.84
C TRP A 13 24.02 18.47 -11.54
N THR A 14 23.87 19.60 -10.84
CA THR A 14 24.20 19.65 -9.42
C THR A 14 23.39 18.53 -8.80
N GLN A 15 24.05 17.41 -8.51
CA GLN A 15 23.50 16.42 -7.62
C GLN A 15 23.44 17.15 -6.28
N GLY A 16 22.34 17.89 -6.07
CA GLY A 16 21.95 18.29 -4.74
C GLY A 16 22.02 17.01 -3.94
N THR A 17 22.90 16.99 -2.95
CA THR A 17 23.00 15.88 -2.02
C THR A 17 21.58 15.66 -1.52
N LEU A 18 20.94 14.57 -1.96
CA LEU A 18 19.76 14.07 -1.29
C LEU A 18 20.24 13.89 0.14
N SER A 19 19.88 14.83 1.02
CA SER A 19 19.96 14.63 2.44
C SER A 19 19.28 13.30 2.66
N ALA A 20 20.04 12.27 3.07
CA ALA A 20 19.47 10.99 3.41
C ALA A 20 18.29 11.27 4.34
N GLN A 21 17.09 10.81 3.98
CA GLN A 21 15.83 11.13 4.66
C GLN A 21 15.78 10.65 6.14
N GLY A 22 16.91 10.33 6.77
CA GLY A 22 16.95 9.76 8.12
C GLY A 22 16.23 8.41 8.20
N LEU A 23 16.06 7.73 7.06
CA LEU A 23 15.36 6.46 6.93
C LEU A 23 16.32 5.28 7.20
N PRO A 24 15.80 4.15 7.71
CA PRO A 24 14.41 3.95 8.16
C PRO A 24 14.11 4.73 9.45
N LEU A 25 12.88 5.21 9.60
CA LEU A 25 12.37 5.72 10.87
C LEU A 25 12.40 4.57 11.91
N PRO A 26 12.86 4.83 13.14
CA PRO A 26 12.99 3.81 14.18
C PRO A 26 11.64 3.50 14.85
N THR A 27 10.58 3.31 14.07
CA THR A 27 9.26 2.91 14.54
C THR A 27 9.20 1.41 14.86
N THR A 28 8.20 1.01 15.62
CA THR A 28 7.94 -0.35 16.05
C THR A 28 6.44 -0.65 15.93
N LEU A 29 6.03 -1.92 16.12
CA LEU A 29 4.60 -2.27 16.16
C LEU A 29 3.81 -1.48 17.21
N ALA A 30 4.45 -1.03 18.29
CA ALA A 30 3.78 -0.23 19.32
C ALA A 30 3.36 1.16 18.81
N ASP A 31 4.13 1.74 17.87
CA ASP A 31 3.82 3.04 17.26
C ASP A 31 2.60 2.97 16.31
N TRP A 32 2.27 1.77 15.83
CA TRP A 32 1.16 1.50 14.91
C TRP A 32 -0.07 0.91 15.59
N ALA A 33 -0.05 0.74 16.92
CA ALA A 33 -1.15 0.12 17.65
C ALA A 33 -2.47 0.87 17.43
N GLN A 34 -3.47 0.18 16.89
CA GLN A 34 -4.82 0.72 16.67
C GLN A 34 -5.84 0.09 17.62
N PRO A 35 -6.91 0.81 17.96
CA PRO A 35 -8.04 0.23 18.69
C PRO A 35 -8.72 -0.88 17.89
N GLY A 36 -9.50 -1.72 18.57
CA GLY A 36 -10.26 -2.83 17.97
C GLY A 36 -9.65 -4.21 18.25
N THR A 37 -10.13 -5.21 17.53
CA THR A 37 -9.68 -6.62 17.64
C THR A 37 -8.20 -6.72 17.31
N GLN A 38 -7.43 -7.37 18.18
CA GLN A 38 -5.99 -7.53 18.00
C GLN A 38 -5.67 -8.87 17.31
N PRO A 39 -4.48 -9.00 16.71
CA PRO A 39 -4.01 -10.29 16.22
C PRO A 39 -4.16 -11.37 17.29
N ASN A 40 -4.67 -12.54 16.88
CA ASN A 40 -4.91 -13.69 17.75
C ASN A 40 -5.96 -13.50 18.86
N THR A 41 -6.78 -12.44 18.83
CA THR A 41 -7.87 -12.25 19.82
C THR A 41 -9.26 -12.54 19.26
N ILE A 42 -9.36 -12.96 17.99
CA ILE A 42 -10.65 -13.26 17.38
C ILE A 42 -11.20 -14.59 17.92
N ILE A 43 -12.42 -14.55 18.44
CA ILE A 43 -13.10 -15.74 18.98
C ILE A 43 -14.08 -16.36 17.99
N GLU A 44 -14.62 -15.55 17.07
CA GLU A 44 -15.51 -15.99 16.02
C GLU A 44 -14.75 -15.98 14.68
N PRO A 45 -14.65 -17.10 13.95
CA PRO A 45 -13.88 -17.16 12.72
C PRO A 45 -14.45 -16.23 11.64
N ILE A 46 -13.57 -15.59 10.88
CA ILE A 46 -13.95 -14.83 9.68
C ILE A 46 -14.40 -15.84 8.62
N ILE A 47 -15.68 -15.82 8.27
CA ILE A 47 -16.20 -16.65 7.19
C ILE A 47 -15.78 -16.10 5.83
N ALA A 48 -15.52 -16.99 4.87
CA ALA A 48 -15.22 -16.58 3.51
C ALA A 48 -16.42 -15.82 2.90
N GLY A 49 -16.17 -14.67 2.27
CA GLY A 49 -17.22 -13.87 1.63
C GLY A 49 -18.03 -14.65 0.57
N SER A 50 -17.48 -15.72 0.01
CA SER A 50 -18.20 -16.64 -0.89
C SER A 50 -19.41 -17.31 -0.26
N ALA A 51 -19.46 -17.46 1.08
CA ALA A 51 -20.63 -17.97 1.79
C ALA A 51 -21.87 -17.08 1.57
N CYS A 52 -21.66 -15.76 1.40
CA CYS A 52 -22.72 -14.80 1.13
C CYS A 52 -23.33 -14.97 -0.27
N ASN A 53 -22.58 -15.56 -1.21
CA ASN A 53 -23.01 -15.70 -2.61
C ASN A 53 -24.28 -16.56 -2.73
N LEU A 54 -24.49 -17.49 -1.82
CA LEU A 54 -25.64 -18.40 -1.82
C LEU A 54 -26.97 -17.65 -1.85
N CYS A 55 -27.06 -16.52 -1.15
CA CYS A 55 -28.28 -15.73 -1.02
C CYS A 55 -28.18 -14.32 -1.60
N HIS A 56 -26.96 -13.78 -1.80
CA HIS A 56 -26.73 -12.37 -2.14
C HIS A 56 -26.03 -12.16 -3.50
N SER A 57 -26.16 -13.12 -4.43
CA SER A 57 -25.66 -13.03 -5.81
C SER A 57 -26.74 -13.35 -6.86
N SER A 58 -26.51 -13.00 -8.12
CA SER A 58 -27.29 -13.44 -9.28
C SER A 58 -28.74 -12.92 -9.36
N PHE A 59 -29.01 -11.76 -8.76
CA PHE A 59 -30.28 -11.03 -8.93
C PHE A 59 -30.02 -9.54 -9.15
N ASN A 60 -31.05 -8.82 -9.61
CA ASN A 60 -30.93 -7.39 -9.84
C ASN A 60 -30.50 -6.68 -8.55
N ASN A 61 -29.46 -5.84 -8.64
CA ASN A 61 -28.88 -5.13 -7.50
C ASN A 61 -28.17 -6.01 -6.46
N ALA A 62 -27.80 -7.25 -6.78
CA ALA A 62 -27.11 -8.17 -5.88
C ALA A 62 -25.85 -7.54 -5.22
N PRO A 63 -25.74 -7.57 -3.88
CA PRO A 63 -24.62 -6.96 -3.16
C PRO A 63 -23.26 -7.55 -3.55
N VAL A 64 -23.16 -8.88 -3.64
CA VAL A 64 -21.88 -9.56 -3.96
C VAL A 64 -21.39 -9.17 -5.35
N ASP A 65 -22.29 -9.14 -6.33
CA ASP A 65 -21.94 -8.88 -7.73
C ASP A 65 -21.41 -7.46 -7.93
N ARG A 66 -21.89 -6.51 -7.12
CA ARG A 66 -21.42 -5.13 -7.10
C ARG A 66 -20.14 -4.96 -6.30
N TRP A 67 -20.09 -5.55 -5.10
CA TRP A 67 -18.95 -5.43 -4.21
C TRP A 67 -17.68 -5.99 -4.84
N ARG A 68 -17.75 -7.17 -5.48
CA ARG A 68 -16.58 -7.88 -6.01
C ARG A 68 -15.79 -7.11 -7.08
N THR A 69 -16.43 -6.14 -7.75
CA THR A 69 -15.80 -5.28 -8.76
C THR A 69 -15.31 -3.94 -8.20
N THR A 70 -15.50 -3.68 -6.90
CA THR A 70 -14.99 -2.47 -6.24
C THR A 70 -13.53 -2.62 -5.85
N ILE A 71 -12.85 -1.49 -5.63
CA ILE A 71 -11.47 -1.47 -5.12
C ILE A 71 -11.34 -2.10 -3.72
N MET A 72 -12.40 -2.07 -2.91
CA MET A 72 -12.44 -2.66 -1.57
C MET A 72 -12.37 -4.19 -1.64
N ALA A 73 -13.04 -4.81 -2.61
CA ALA A 73 -12.96 -6.25 -2.82
C ALA A 73 -11.60 -6.70 -3.39
N GLN A 74 -10.79 -5.77 -3.88
CA GLN A 74 -9.47 -6.00 -4.44
C GLN A 74 -8.34 -5.44 -3.57
N ALA A 75 -8.64 -4.91 -2.38
CA ALA A 75 -7.70 -4.13 -1.58
C ALA A 75 -6.42 -4.92 -1.22
N GLY A 76 -6.56 -6.18 -0.79
CA GLY A 76 -5.43 -7.09 -0.55
C GLY A 76 -4.97 -7.91 -1.76
N ARG A 77 -5.54 -7.70 -2.96
CA ARG A 77 -5.11 -8.36 -4.23
C ARG A 77 -4.38 -7.43 -5.17
N ASP A 78 -4.40 -6.13 -4.89
CA ASP A 78 -3.81 -5.11 -5.72
C ASP A 78 -2.26 -5.16 -5.63
N PRO A 79 -1.54 -5.43 -6.73
CA PRO A 79 -0.07 -5.41 -6.72
C PRO A 79 0.50 -4.02 -6.38
N LEU A 80 -0.21 -2.93 -6.65
CA LEU A 80 0.22 -1.59 -6.26
C LEU A 80 0.17 -1.42 -4.74
N PHE A 81 -0.85 -1.98 -4.07
CA PHE A 81 -0.90 -2.01 -2.61
C PHE A 81 0.35 -2.70 -2.03
N HIS A 82 0.70 -3.88 -2.53
CA HIS A 82 1.88 -4.59 -2.03
C HIS A 82 3.19 -3.84 -2.27
N ALA A 83 3.35 -3.21 -3.44
CA ALA A 83 4.54 -2.41 -3.74
C ALA A 83 4.64 -1.19 -2.81
N CYS A 84 3.55 -0.47 -2.60
CA CYS A 84 3.49 0.68 -1.70
C CYS A 84 3.73 0.27 -0.24
N MET A 85 3.11 -0.82 0.22
CA MET A 85 3.30 -1.35 1.57
C MET A 85 4.76 -1.75 1.81
N ALA A 86 5.42 -2.37 0.82
CA ALA A 86 6.83 -2.74 0.92
C ALA A 86 7.75 -1.52 1.06
N ILE A 87 7.48 -0.43 0.32
CA ILE A 87 8.24 0.82 0.45
C ILE A 87 7.95 1.48 1.80
N ALA A 88 6.68 1.52 2.23
CA ALA A 88 6.31 2.07 3.53
C ALA A 88 7.01 1.35 4.68
N GLU A 89 7.11 0.03 4.63
CA GLU A 89 7.84 -0.79 5.61
C GLU A 89 9.36 -0.55 5.59
N GLN A 90 9.94 -0.27 4.41
CA GLN A 90 11.35 0.09 4.27
C GLN A 90 11.65 1.47 4.86
N ASP A 91 10.71 2.41 4.74
CA ASP A 91 10.87 3.77 5.22
C ASP A 91 10.52 3.89 6.71
N ALA A 92 9.50 3.18 7.18
CA ALA A 92 9.03 3.19 8.55
C ALA A 92 8.74 1.75 9.02
N THR A 93 9.64 1.24 9.87
CA THR A 93 9.60 -0.14 10.35
C THR A 93 8.25 -0.47 10.99
N ALA A 94 7.68 -1.62 10.62
CA ALA A 94 6.41 -2.20 11.09
C ALA A 94 5.13 -1.46 10.65
N SER A 95 5.23 -0.49 9.73
CA SER A 95 4.09 0.33 9.28
C SER A 95 3.02 -0.44 8.50
N GLY A 96 3.35 -1.61 7.97
CA GLY A 96 2.45 -2.52 7.28
C GLY A 96 1.36 -3.08 8.20
N ASP A 97 1.56 -3.11 9.53
CA ASP A 97 0.47 -3.44 10.48
C ASP A 97 -0.72 -2.48 10.30
N LEU A 98 -0.44 -1.19 10.10
CA LEU A 98 -1.48 -0.20 9.83
C LEU A 98 -2.13 -0.42 8.45
N CYS A 99 -1.34 -0.73 7.42
CA CYS A 99 -1.83 -0.96 6.06
C CYS A 99 -2.82 -2.12 6.00
N LEU A 100 -2.47 -3.26 6.62
CA LEU A 100 -3.25 -4.50 6.61
C LEU A 100 -4.55 -4.42 7.43
N ARG A 101 -4.75 -3.38 8.23
CA ARG A 101 -6.01 -3.18 8.97
C ARG A 101 -7.14 -2.72 8.05
N CYS A 102 -6.81 -2.06 6.94
CA CYS A 102 -7.80 -1.44 6.06
C CYS A 102 -7.85 -2.05 4.65
N HIS A 103 -6.81 -2.79 4.24
CA HIS A 103 -6.66 -3.39 2.91
C HIS A 103 -6.69 -4.91 2.96
#